data_AF-A0A947NUX5-F1
#
_entry.id   AF-A0A947NUX5-F1
#
_cell.length_a   1.000
_cell.length_b   1.000
_cell.length_c   1.000
_cell.angle_alpha   90.00
_cell.angle_beta   90.00
_cell.angle_gamma   90.00
#
_symmetry.space_group_name_H-M   'P 1'
#
loop_
_entity.id
_entity.type
_entity.pdbx_description
1 polymer ?
#
loop_
_entity_poly.entity_id
_entity_poly.type
_entity_poly.pdbx_seq_one_letter_code
_entity_poly.pdbx_strand_id
1 'polypeptide(L)'
;MSRNRLTLVRRMRSDSRGLALIEFAFAAPILLALSLTGAELTHYITTKMRMSQLALHLADNAARIGSGSQLSAKRINEADINDLFIGAGLQGGELDLYEHGRVIISSLEPMANPNEDGTFRIRWQRCRGAKTDHESTYGDAGDTDLDGMGIAGRQAIAPENGVTMFVEVYYEYQPLLGEHLAPSTSMVEIGSMMVRDRRDTAGGNNGVYPVSGVTPSSC
;
A
#
# COMPACT_ATOMS: atom_id res chain seq x y z
N MET A 1 -17.61 -77.00 -11.29
CA MET A 1 -17.75 -75.65 -10.68
C MET A 1 -16.44 -74.84 -10.56
N SER A 2 -15.24 -75.44 -10.56
CA SER A 2 -13.96 -74.70 -10.37
C SER A 2 -13.50 -73.83 -11.57
N ARG A 3 -13.74 -74.26 -12.82
CA ARG A 3 -13.31 -73.55 -14.05
C ARG A 3 -13.89 -72.13 -14.21
N ASN A 4 -15.14 -71.89 -13.77
CA ASN A 4 -15.78 -70.56 -13.87
C ASN A 4 -15.25 -69.55 -12.87
N ARG A 5 -14.67 -70.00 -11.74
CA ARG A 5 -14.06 -69.08 -10.76
C ARG A 5 -12.71 -68.56 -11.25
N LEU A 6 -11.93 -69.42 -11.92
CA LEU A 6 -10.64 -69.05 -12.52
C LEU A 6 -10.76 -68.03 -13.66
N THR A 7 -11.81 -68.12 -14.48
CA THR A 7 -12.07 -67.14 -15.55
C THR A 7 -12.55 -65.80 -14.99
N LEU A 8 -13.38 -65.80 -13.95
CA LEU A 8 -13.84 -64.57 -13.30
C LEU A 8 -12.67 -63.79 -12.65
N VAL A 9 -11.78 -64.49 -11.96
CA VAL A 9 -10.56 -63.91 -11.35
C VAL A 9 -9.61 -63.35 -12.41
N ARG A 10 -9.44 -64.05 -13.54
CA ARG A 10 -8.66 -63.52 -14.68
C ARG A 10 -9.29 -62.27 -15.28
N ARG A 11 -10.62 -62.24 -15.40
CA ARG A 11 -11.37 -61.12 -15.99
C ARG A 11 -11.32 -59.87 -15.12
N MET A 12 -11.44 -60.03 -13.80
CA MET A 12 -11.24 -58.93 -12.83
C MET A 12 -9.80 -58.43 -12.83
N ARG A 13 -8.81 -59.33 -12.93
CA ARG A 13 -7.39 -58.95 -12.99
C ARG A 13 -7.02 -58.21 -14.29
N SER A 14 -7.79 -58.41 -15.36
CA SER A 14 -7.64 -57.68 -16.63
C SER A 14 -8.53 -56.43 -16.75
N ASP A 15 -9.34 -56.11 -15.74
CA ASP A 15 -10.26 -54.98 -15.81
C ASP A 15 -9.54 -53.67 -15.45
N SER A 16 -9.33 -52.81 -16.45
CA SER A 16 -8.68 -51.51 -16.34
C SER A 16 -9.67 -50.33 -16.40
N ARG A 17 -10.99 -50.60 -16.42
CA ARG A 17 -12.03 -49.59 -16.69
C ARG A 17 -12.13 -48.49 -15.63
N GLY A 18 -11.51 -48.66 -14.46
CA GLY A 18 -11.45 -47.65 -13.38
C GLY A 18 -10.07 -47.02 -13.15
N LEU A 19 -9.03 -47.42 -13.92
CA LEU A 19 -7.67 -46.95 -13.69
C LEU A 19 -7.56 -45.43 -13.87
N ALA A 20 -8.11 -44.90 -14.97
CA ALA A 20 -8.11 -43.47 -15.26
C ALA A 20 -8.86 -42.64 -14.18
N LEU A 21 -9.93 -43.20 -13.60
CA LEU A 21 -10.66 -42.55 -12.51
C LEU A 21 -9.81 -42.44 -11.25
N ILE A 22 -9.06 -43.49 -10.92
CA ILE A 22 -8.17 -43.53 -9.75
C ILE A 22 -6.96 -42.61 -9.95
N GLU A 23 -6.35 -42.63 -11.14
CA GLU A 23 -5.24 -41.73 -11.50
C GLU A 23 -5.68 -40.26 -11.42
N PHE A 24 -6.87 -39.94 -11.95
CA PHE A 24 -7.45 -38.61 -11.80
C PHE A 24 -7.72 -38.25 -10.33
N ALA A 25 -8.28 -39.18 -9.55
CA ALA A 25 -8.57 -38.94 -8.13
C ALA A 25 -7.30 -38.62 -7.31
N PHE A 26 -6.16 -39.21 -7.66
CA PHE A 26 -4.88 -38.90 -7.02
C PHE A 26 -4.21 -37.62 -7.56
N ALA A 27 -4.32 -37.35 -8.87
CA ALA A 27 -3.72 -36.17 -9.48
C ALA A 27 -4.50 -34.88 -9.21
N ALA A 28 -5.83 -34.96 -9.16
CA ALA A 28 -6.73 -33.82 -8.97
C ALA A 28 -6.42 -32.98 -7.72
N PRO A 29 -6.25 -33.53 -6.50
CA PRO A 29 -5.99 -32.70 -5.32
C PRO A 29 -4.65 -31.95 -5.42
N ILE A 30 -3.63 -32.55 -6.01
CA ILE A 30 -2.32 -31.91 -6.21
C ILE A 30 -2.46 -30.77 -7.23
N LEU A 31 -3.12 -31.04 -8.35
CA LEU A 31 -3.33 -30.05 -9.40
C LEU A 31 -4.19 -28.87 -8.92
N LEU A 32 -5.23 -29.15 -8.13
CA LEU A 32 -6.08 -28.13 -7.50
C LEU A 32 -5.29 -27.32 -6.48
N ALA A 33 -4.51 -27.96 -5.59
CA ALA A 33 -3.72 -27.24 -4.60
C ALA A 33 -2.74 -26.27 -5.27
N LEU A 34 -2.04 -26.72 -6.32
CA LEU A 34 -1.10 -25.87 -7.07
C LEU A 34 -1.80 -24.74 -7.82
N SER A 35 -2.93 -25.00 -8.49
CA SER A 35 -3.63 -23.98 -9.27
C SER A 35 -4.27 -22.91 -8.38
N LEU A 36 -4.90 -23.32 -7.28
CA LEU A 36 -5.51 -22.44 -6.29
C LEU A 36 -4.47 -21.57 -5.57
N THR A 37 -3.37 -22.19 -5.12
CA THR A 37 -2.26 -21.42 -4.50
C THR A 37 -1.63 -20.45 -5.49
N GLY A 38 -1.45 -20.87 -6.75
CA GLY A 38 -0.95 -19.98 -7.80
C GLY A 38 -1.88 -18.80 -8.07
N ALA A 39 -3.19 -19.03 -8.09
CA ALA A 39 -4.19 -17.98 -8.26
C ALA A 39 -4.17 -16.99 -7.08
N GLU A 40 -4.15 -17.49 -5.85
CA GLU A 40 -4.08 -16.66 -4.63
C GLU A 40 -2.79 -15.82 -4.60
N LEU A 41 -1.65 -16.42 -4.91
CA LEU A 41 -0.37 -15.71 -4.98
C LEU A 41 -0.38 -14.62 -6.06
N THR A 42 -0.96 -14.91 -7.22
CA THR A 42 -1.07 -13.92 -8.31
C THR A 42 -1.96 -12.75 -7.90
N HIS A 43 -3.08 -13.02 -7.22
CA HIS A 43 -3.94 -11.98 -6.68
C HIS A 43 -3.21 -11.13 -5.63
N TYR A 44 -2.53 -11.77 -4.67
CA TYR A 44 -1.73 -11.09 -3.65
C TYR A 44 -0.67 -10.17 -4.25
N ILE A 45 0.12 -10.66 -5.21
CA ILE A 45 1.16 -9.87 -5.87
C ILE A 45 0.53 -8.72 -6.66
N THR A 46 -0.60 -8.94 -7.34
CA THR A 46 -1.29 -7.90 -8.10
C THR A 46 -1.82 -6.78 -7.20
N THR A 47 -2.41 -7.13 -6.06
CA THR A 47 -2.87 -6.16 -5.07
C THR A 47 -1.71 -5.36 -4.50
N LYS A 48 -0.61 -6.04 -4.14
CA LYS A 48 0.61 -5.38 -3.66
C LYS A 48 1.19 -4.40 -4.69
N MET A 49 1.23 -4.78 -5.97
CA MET A 49 1.67 -3.88 -7.05
C MET A 49 0.76 -2.65 -7.20
N ARG A 50 -0.56 -2.83 -7.16
CA ARG A 50 -1.54 -1.74 -7.25
C ARG A 50 -1.36 -0.76 -6.08
N MET A 51 -1.20 -1.26 -4.86
CA MET A 51 -0.93 -0.43 -3.67
C MET A 51 0.39 0.34 -3.80
N SER A 52 1.45 -0.31 -4.27
CA SER A 52 2.75 0.32 -4.47
C SER A 52 2.68 1.47 -5.50
N GLN A 53 1.97 1.24 -6.61
CA GLN A 53 1.70 2.27 -7.60
C GLN A 53 0.86 3.40 -7.03
N LEU A 54 -0.18 3.08 -6.24
CA LEU A 54 -1.02 4.08 -5.58
C LEU A 54 -0.20 4.97 -4.63
N ALA A 55 0.67 4.38 -3.79
CA ALA A 55 1.53 5.12 -2.88
C ALA A 55 2.46 6.09 -3.64
N LEU A 56 3.09 5.61 -4.73
CA LEU A 56 3.96 6.43 -5.58
C LEU A 56 3.20 7.55 -6.30
N HIS A 57 2.03 7.25 -6.88
CA HIS A 57 1.20 8.25 -7.55
C HIS A 57 0.69 9.31 -6.59
N LEU A 58 0.27 8.90 -5.39
CA LEU A 58 -0.14 9.82 -4.35
C LEU A 58 1.01 10.70 -3.90
N ALA A 59 2.23 10.15 -3.76
CA ALA A 59 3.42 10.94 -3.44
C ALA A 59 3.76 11.97 -4.53
N ASP A 60 3.70 11.61 -5.82
CA ASP A 60 3.92 12.58 -6.92
C ASP A 60 2.82 13.65 -6.96
N ASN A 61 1.55 13.27 -6.81
CA ASN A 61 0.45 14.23 -6.74
C ASN A 61 0.63 15.18 -5.55
N ALA A 62 0.97 14.65 -4.37
CA ALA A 62 1.25 15.44 -3.18
C ALA A 62 2.44 16.40 -3.37
N ALA A 63 3.46 15.99 -4.13
CA ALA A 63 4.60 16.82 -4.46
C ALA A 63 4.27 17.97 -5.43
N ARG A 64 3.11 17.92 -6.09
CA ARG A 64 2.69 18.88 -7.13
C ARG A 64 1.53 19.79 -6.72
N ILE A 65 0.81 19.46 -5.65
CA ILE A 65 -0.24 20.34 -5.12
C ILE A 65 0.32 21.66 -4.58
N GLY A 66 -0.57 22.64 -4.50
CA GLY A 66 -0.31 23.97 -3.99
C GLY A 66 -0.61 25.04 -5.03
N SER A 67 -1.10 26.17 -4.53
CA SER A 67 -1.44 27.34 -5.34
C SER A 67 -0.44 28.47 -5.09
N GLY A 68 -0.19 29.27 -6.12
CA GLY A 68 0.76 30.38 -6.07
C GLY A 68 1.44 30.64 -7.42
N SER A 69 2.22 31.72 -7.46
CA SER A 69 3.10 32.05 -8.59
C SER A 69 4.44 31.32 -8.45
N GLN A 70 5.12 31.03 -9.57
CA GLN A 70 6.47 30.45 -9.57
C GLN A 70 7.52 31.34 -8.87
N LEU A 71 7.21 32.64 -8.71
CA LEU A 71 8.04 33.62 -8.01
C LEU A 71 7.83 33.64 -6.49
N SER A 72 6.93 32.82 -5.95
CA SER A 72 6.59 32.79 -4.52
C SER A 72 6.48 31.37 -4.01
N ALA A 73 6.67 31.18 -2.70
CA ALA A 73 6.46 29.87 -2.09
C ALA A 73 4.98 29.46 -2.24
N LYS A 74 4.73 28.29 -2.82
CA LYS A 74 3.39 27.75 -3.01
C LYS A 74 2.76 27.40 -1.67
N ARG A 75 1.51 27.79 -1.50
CA ARG A 75 0.72 27.47 -0.32
C ARG A 75 -0.12 26.24 -0.61
N ILE A 76 -0.19 25.33 0.35
CA ILE A 76 -1.13 24.23 0.34
C ILE A 76 -2.22 24.48 1.38
N ASN A 77 -3.43 24.02 1.09
CA ASN A 77 -4.55 24.15 2.01
C ASN A 77 -5.18 22.78 2.29
N GLU A 78 -6.08 22.71 3.28
CA GLU A 78 -6.72 21.43 3.65
C GLU A 78 -7.60 20.85 2.55
N ALA A 79 -8.18 21.68 1.68
CA ALA A 79 -8.94 21.19 0.54
C ALA A 79 -8.01 20.48 -0.46
N ASP A 80 -6.83 21.04 -0.74
CA ASP A 80 -5.84 20.41 -1.63
C ASP A 80 -5.45 19.01 -1.12
N ILE A 81 -5.27 18.84 0.19
CA ILE A 81 -4.91 17.54 0.79
C ILE A 81 -6.11 16.58 0.79
N ASN A 82 -7.31 17.06 1.09
CA ASN A 82 -8.52 16.24 1.02
C ASN A 82 -8.79 15.76 -0.41
N ASP A 83 -8.51 16.58 -1.43
CA ASP A 83 -8.60 16.22 -2.84
C ASP A 83 -7.61 15.12 -3.22
N LEU A 84 -6.39 15.12 -2.65
CA LEU A 84 -5.43 14.02 -2.82
C LEU A 84 -6.01 12.70 -2.31
N PHE A 85 -6.65 12.70 -1.14
CA PHE A 85 -7.31 11.50 -0.63
C PHE A 85 -8.52 11.10 -1.48
N ILE A 86 -9.36 12.05 -1.91
CA ILE A 86 -10.46 11.71 -2.82
C ILE A 86 -9.90 11.04 -4.09
N GLY A 87 -8.84 11.59 -4.67
CA GLY A 87 -8.15 11.03 -5.83
C GLY A 87 -7.55 9.65 -5.56
N ALA A 88 -6.94 9.43 -4.40
CA ALA A 88 -6.39 8.14 -4.01
C ALA A 88 -7.47 7.06 -3.87
N GLY A 89 -8.63 7.40 -3.27
CA GLY A 89 -9.78 6.50 -3.21
C GLY A 89 -10.30 6.12 -4.60
N LEU A 90 -10.40 7.09 -5.51
CA LEU A 90 -10.82 6.84 -6.89
C LEU A 90 -9.80 5.97 -7.66
N GLN A 91 -8.50 6.22 -7.46
CA GLN A 91 -7.43 5.43 -8.09
C GLN A 91 -7.32 4.03 -7.51
N GLY A 92 -7.71 3.84 -6.24
CA GLY A 92 -7.79 2.54 -5.59
C GLY A 92 -8.81 1.59 -6.23
N GLY A 93 -9.82 2.12 -6.93
CA GLY A 93 -10.80 1.32 -7.65
C GLY A 93 -11.46 0.25 -6.76
N GLU A 94 -11.42 -1.00 -7.21
CA GLU A 94 -12.01 -2.18 -6.53
C GLU A 94 -11.29 -2.60 -5.23
N LEU A 95 -10.26 -1.88 -4.79
CA LEU A 95 -9.62 -2.17 -3.50
C LEU A 95 -10.51 -1.76 -2.31
N ASP A 96 -11.53 -0.91 -2.50
CA ASP A 96 -12.28 -0.32 -1.38
C ASP A 96 -11.32 0.22 -0.31
N LEU A 97 -10.34 1.00 -0.79
CA LEU A 97 -9.13 1.40 -0.07
C LEU A 97 -9.40 1.96 1.34
N TYR A 98 -10.48 2.71 1.50
CA TYR A 98 -10.81 3.34 2.78
C TYR A 98 -11.64 2.47 3.72
N GLU A 99 -12.18 1.34 3.24
CA GLU A 99 -12.82 0.35 4.08
C GLU A 99 -11.79 -0.65 4.61
N HIS A 100 -10.91 -1.13 3.74
CA HIS A 100 -9.93 -2.16 4.06
C HIS A 100 -8.52 -1.63 4.35
N GLY A 101 -8.29 -0.33 4.26
CA GLY A 101 -6.97 0.26 4.43
C GLY A 101 -6.95 1.63 5.08
N ARG A 102 -5.74 2.18 5.18
CA ARG A 102 -5.46 3.54 5.66
C ARG A 102 -4.30 4.12 4.88
N VAL A 103 -4.49 5.36 4.43
CA VAL A 103 -3.49 6.14 3.70
C VAL A 103 -3.01 7.25 4.63
N ILE A 104 -1.70 7.41 4.75
CA ILE A 104 -1.05 8.44 5.55
C ILE A 104 -0.12 9.23 4.64
N ILE A 105 -0.22 10.56 4.67
CA ILE A 105 0.64 11.49 3.94
C ILE A 105 1.38 12.34 4.96
N SER A 106 2.71 12.38 4.85
CA SER A 106 3.61 13.08 5.75
C SER A 106 4.46 14.09 4.99
N SER A 107 4.70 15.25 5.60
CA SER A 107 5.61 16.28 5.07
C SER A 107 6.96 16.21 5.78
N LEU A 108 7.94 15.64 5.11
CA LEU A 108 9.31 15.55 5.60
C LEU A 108 10.11 16.79 5.19
N GLU A 109 10.75 17.42 6.16
CA GLU A 109 11.51 18.65 5.96
C GLU A 109 12.84 18.62 6.72
N PRO A 110 13.89 19.31 6.23
CA PRO A 110 15.10 19.48 7.02
C PRO A 110 14.82 20.33 8.27
N MET A 111 15.54 20.03 9.35
CA MET A 111 15.43 20.77 10.61
C MET A 111 15.98 22.19 10.49
N ALA A 112 17.10 22.33 9.78
CA ALA A 112 17.76 23.60 9.54
C ALA A 112 18.01 23.84 8.04
N ASN A 113 18.34 25.07 7.71
CA ASN A 113 18.79 25.43 6.38
C ASN A 113 19.96 26.44 6.49
N PRO A 114 21.20 26.06 6.13
CA PRO A 114 21.61 24.74 5.61
C PRO A 114 21.41 23.61 6.63
N ASN A 115 21.20 22.36 6.16
CA ASN A 115 20.94 21.21 7.02
C ASN A 115 22.24 20.46 7.37
N GLU A 116 23.11 21.10 8.15
CA GLU A 116 24.45 20.58 8.46
C GLU A 116 24.43 19.27 9.27
N ASP A 117 23.45 19.11 10.15
CA ASP A 117 23.31 17.95 11.03
C ASP A 117 22.70 16.73 10.31
N GLY A 118 22.16 16.91 9.09
CA GLY A 118 21.52 15.84 8.33
C GLY A 118 20.23 15.31 8.96
N THR A 119 19.60 16.07 9.85
CA THR A 119 18.37 15.67 10.55
C THR A 119 17.12 16.28 9.92
N PHE A 120 15.99 15.60 10.12
CA PHE A 120 14.71 15.93 9.52
C PHE A 120 13.59 15.96 10.55
N ARG A 121 12.46 16.54 10.16
CA ARG A 121 11.22 16.57 10.92
C ARG A 121 10.01 16.24 10.07
N ILE A 122 8.98 15.73 10.71
CA ILE A 122 7.66 15.58 10.11
C ILE A 122 6.83 16.78 10.50
N ARG A 123 6.66 17.74 9.57
CA ARG A 123 5.99 19.00 9.91
C ARG A 123 4.48 18.81 10.14
N TRP A 124 3.85 17.98 9.32
CA TRP A 124 2.44 17.66 9.43
C TRP A 124 2.19 16.28 8.82
N GLN A 125 1.11 15.65 9.28
CA GLN A 125 0.57 14.43 8.70
C GLN A 125 -0.94 14.54 8.53
N ARG A 126 -1.45 13.89 7.50
CA ARG A 126 -2.88 13.69 7.29
C ARG A 126 -3.13 12.24 6.93
N CYS A 127 -4.29 11.71 7.26
CA CYS A 127 -4.63 10.35 6.89
C CYS A 127 -6.13 10.13 6.68
N ARG A 128 -6.43 9.05 5.97
CA ARG A 128 -7.80 8.64 5.67
C ARG A 128 -7.90 7.13 5.54
N GLY A 129 -8.98 6.57 6.09
CA GLY A 129 -9.31 5.14 6.01
C GLY A 129 -9.86 4.62 7.35
N ALA A 130 -10.61 3.52 7.29
CA ALA A 130 -11.28 2.93 8.44
C ALA A 130 -10.34 2.16 9.37
N LYS A 131 -9.14 1.79 8.88
CA LYS A 131 -8.13 1.05 9.67
C LYS A 131 -7.35 1.98 10.60
N THR A 132 -8.06 2.63 11.52
CA THR A 132 -7.52 3.64 12.44
C THR A 132 -6.56 3.08 13.49
N ASP A 133 -6.55 1.76 13.69
CA ASP A 133 -5.60 1.10 14.59
C ASP A 133 -4.19 1.01 13.99
N HIS A 134 -4.05 1.22 12.67
CA HIS A 134 -2.75 1.32 12.02
C HIS A 134 -2.26 2.77 12.04
N GLU A 135 -1.26 3.06 12.89
CA GLU A 135 -0.56 4.36 12.93
C GLU A 135 0.68 4.34 12.03
N SER A 136 1.26 5.51 11.74
CA SER A 136 2.46 5.54 10.89
C SER A 136 3.62 4.83 11.59
N THR A 137 4.29 3.94 10.86
CA THR A 137 5.45 3.22 11.41
C THR A 137 6.75 4.05 11.33
N TYR A 138 6.70 5.24 10.72
CA TYR A 138 7.87 6.04 10.37
C TYR A 138 7.92 7.41 11.07
N GLY A 139 7.14 7.57 12.15
CA GLY A 139 7.08 8.78 12.98
C GLY A 139 5.76 9.53 12.82
N ASP A 140 5.54 10.49 13.72
CA ASP A 140 4.31 11.25 13.86
C ASP A 140 4.49 12.74 13.53
N ALA A 141 3.38 13.43 13.30
CA ALA A 141 3.39 14.88 13.08
C ALA A 141 3.99 15.62 14.28
N GLY A 142 5.07 16.36 14.03
CA GLY A 142 5.81 17.10 15.05
C GLY A 142 7.14 16.46 15.43
N ASP A 143 7.39 15.22 15.05
CA ASP A 143 8.66 14.54 15.33
C ASP A 143 9.84 15.28 14.68
N THR A 144 10.95 15.34 15.41
CA THR A 144 12.20 16.00 15.03
C THR A 144 13.38 15.03 15.12
N ASP A 145 14.55 15.48 14.66
CA ASP A 145 15.82 14.76 14.80
C ASP A 145 15.80 13.36 14.15
N LEU A 146 15.02 13.23 13.07
CA LEU A 146 14.91 12.01 12.28
C LEU A 146 16.07 11.91 11.28
N ASP A 147 16.59 10.69 11.06
CA ASP A 147 17.56 10.41 9.98
C ASP A 147 16.90 10.37 8.58
N GLY A 148 15.56 10.48 8.52
CA GLY A 148 14.73 10.34 7.33
C GLY A 148 13.56 9.38 7.57
N MET A 149 12.68 9.22 6.58
CA MET A 149 11.49 8.36 6.70
C MET A 149 11.57 7.12 5.84
N GLY A 150 11.08 5.98 6.34
CA GLY A 150 11.05 4.72 5.61
C GLY A 150 12.01 3.67 6.18
N ILE A 151 12.28 2.63 5.39
CA ILE A 151 13.07 1.48 5.83
C ILE A 151 14.51 1.93 6.12
N ALA A 152 15.05 1.55 7.29
CA ALA A 152 16.41 1.85 7.69
C ALA A 152 17.44 1.49 6.60
N GLY A 153 18.35 2.44 6.31
CA GLY A 153 19.34 2.33 5.23
C GLY A 153 18.81 2.64 3.83
N ARG A 154 17.51 2.91 3.68
CA ARG A 154 16.85 3.34 2.44
C ARG A 154 15.81 4.44 2.72
N GLN A 155 16.08 5.29 3.71
CA GLN A 155 15.19 6.36 4.10
C GLN A 155 15.08 7.41 3.00
N ALA A 156 13.87 7.91 2.79
CA ALA A 156 13.62 9.13 2.07
C ALA A 156 14.13 10.32 2.90
N ILE A 157 14.81 11.24 2.22
CA ILE A 157 15.30 12.50 2.79
C ILE A 157 14.68 13.69 2.05
N ALA A 158 14.64 14.83 2.71
CA ALA A 158 14.24 16.08 2.08
C ALA A 158 15.47 16.80 1.47
N PRO A 159 15.33 17.42 0.29
CA PRO A 159 16.38 18.29 -0.23
C PRO A 159 16.52 19.53 0.65
N GLU A 160 17.70 20.15 0.61
CA GLU A 160 17.93 21.43 1.27
C GLU A 160 16.93 22.49 0.78
N ASN A 161 16.38 23.30 1.68
CA ASN A 161 15.30 24.26 1.39
C ASN A 161 14.02 23.66 0.76
N GLY A 162 13.84 22.35 0.83
CA GLY A 162 12.70 21.69 0.21
C GLY A 162 11.96 20.76 1.15
N VAL A 163 10.98 20.08 0.56
CA VAL A 163 10.07 19.18 1.24
C VAL A 163 10.06 17.87 0.47
N THR A 164 10.03 16.75 1.16
CA THR A 164 9.71 15.44 0.57
C THR A 164 8.36 15.00 1.09
N MET A 165 7.44 14.72 0.17
CA MET A 165 6.17 14.08 0.53
C MET A 165 6.42 12.59 0.69
N PHE A 166 6.09 12.07 1.86
CA PHE A 166 6.18 10.65 2.18
C PHE A 166 4.78 10.08 2.39
N VAL A 167 4.47 9.00 1.70
CA VAL A 167 3.16 8.35 1.71
C VAL A 167 3.31 6.93 2.19
N GLU A 168 2.42 6.53 3.09
CA GLU A 168 2.27 5.17 3.57
C GLU A 168 0.85 4.71 3.25
N VAL A 169 0.72 3.55 2.61
CA VAL A 169 -0.56 2.91 2.32
C VAL A 169 -0.58 1.56 3.01
N TYR A 170 -1.37 1.48 4.07
CA TYR A 170 -1.72 0.24 4.75
C TYR A 170 -3.00 -0.35 4.16
N TYR A 171 -3.03 -1.67 4.01
CA TYR A 171 -4.18 -2.40 3.52
C TYR A 171 -4.26 -3.80 4.12
N GLU A 172 -5.45 -4.18 4.55
CA GLU A 172 -5.80 -5.55 4.89
C GLU A 172 -6.20 -6.29 3.62
N TYR A 173 -5.32 -7.19 3.19
CA TYR A 173 -5.49 -7.97 1.99
C TYR A 173 -6.73 -8.86 2.08
N GLN A 174 -7.54 -8.85 1.02
CA GLN A 174 -8.76 -9.66 0.89
C GLN A 174 -8.45 -10.91 0.04
N PRO A 175 -8.28 -12.11 0.65
CA PRO A 175 -7.96 -13.33 -0.08
C PRO A 175 -9.12 -13.84 -0.92
N LEU A 176 -8.84 -14.54 -2.02
CA LEU A 176 -9.89 -15.15 -2.86
C LEU A 176 -10.35 -16.49 -2.29
N LEU A 177 -9.43 -17.26 -1.72
CA LEU A 177 -9.66 -18.65 -1.33
C LEU A 177 -9.50 -18.90 0.18
N GLY A 178 -8.82 -18.00 0.87
CA GLY A 178 -8.63 -18.02 2.33
C GLY A 178 -7.25 -17.56 2.75
N GLU A 179 -7.14 -17.12 4.01
CA GLU A 179 -5.93 -16.50 4.56
C GLU A 179 -4.72 -17.44 4.57
N HIS A 180 -4.94 -18.76 4.73
CA HIS A 180 -3.84 -19.74 4.83
C HIS A 180 -3.02 -19.93 3.54
N LEU A 181 -3.55 -19.48 2.41
CA LEU A 181 -2.86 -19.54 1.11
C LEU A 181 -2.19 -18.21 0.75
N ALA A 182 -2.49 -17.13 1.48
CA ALA A 182 -1.89 -15.83 1.29
C ALA A 182 -0.57 -15.73 2.11
N PRO A 183 0.49 -15.11 1.58
CA PRO A 183 1.73 -14.90 2.33
C PRO A 183 1.57 -14.04 3.58
N SER A 184 0.63 -13.09 3.57
CA SER A 184 0.31 -12.17 4.65
C SER A 184 -1.12 -11.67 4.49
N THR A 185 -1.76 -11.26 5.58
CA THR A 185 -3.09 -10.61 5.58
C THR A 185 -3.00 -9.09 5.64
N SER A 186 -1.82 -8.53 5.91
CA SER A 186 -1.57 -7.09 5.89
C SER A 186 -0.46 -6.72 4.92
N MET A 187 -0.61 -5.58 4.28
CA MET A 187 0.36 -4.98 3.36
C MET A 187 0.60 -3.53 3.75
N VAL A 188 1.87 -3.12 3.77
CA VAL A 188 2.28 -1.72 3.84
C VAL A 188 3.13 -1.43 2.62
N GLU A 189 2.74 -0.42 1.85
CA GLU A 189 3.51 0.11 0.74
C GLU A 189 3.81 1.57 0.97
N ILE A 190 5.04 1.99 0.64
CA ILE A 190 5.50 3.37 0.83
C ILE A 190 5.87 4.01 -0.50
N GLY A 191 5.68 5.31 -0.60
CA GLY A 191 6.09 6.12 -1.73
C GLY A 191 6.60 7.47 -1.26
N SER A 192 7.62 8.01 -1.93
CA SER A 192 8.14 9.33 -1.58
C SER A 192 8.52 10.12 -2.82
N MET A 193 8.21 11.42 -2.81
CA MET A 193 8.58 12.32 -3.90
C MET A 193 8.96 13.69 -3.35
N MET A 194 10.08 14.25 -3.83
CA MET A 194 10.48 15.62 -3.51
C MET A 194 9.52 16.62 -4.16
N VAL A 195 9.10 17.62 -3.39
CA VAL A 195 8.34 18.76 -3.90
C VAL A 195 9.23 19.53 -4.87
N ARG A 196 8.75 19.74 -6.09
CA ARG A 196 9.54 20.35 -7.18
C ARG A 196 9.60 21.88 -7.07
N ASP A 197 8.56 22.48 -6.50
CA ASP A 197 8.45 23.92 -6.29
C ASP A 197 8.78 24.29 -4.84
N ARG A 198 9.17 25.55 -4.60
CA ARG A 198 9.27 26.06 -3.22
C ARG A 198 7.89 26.03 -2.56
N ARG A 199 7.79 25.44 -1.37
CA ARG A 199 6.57 25.38 -0.56
C ARG A 199 6.66 26.34 0.63
N ASP A 200 5.54 26.97 0.98
CA ASP A 200 5.43 27.76 2.20
C ASP A 200 5.22 26.81 3.38
N THR A 201 6.24 26.66 4.20
CA THR A 201 6.27 25.74 5.34
C THR A 201 6.10 26.45 6.68
N ALA A 202 6.03 27.79 6.67
CA ALA A 202 5.95 28.62 7.88
C ALA A 202 4.55 29.21 8.09
N GLY A 203 3.83 29.49 7.01
CA GLY A 203 2.49 30.06 7.08
C GLY A 203 1.41 29.06 7.51
N GLY A 204 0.20 29.57 7.80
CA GLY A 204 -0.93 28.73 8.18
C GLY A 204 -0.71 27.98 9.50
N ASN A 205 -1.22 26.75 9.57
CA ASN A 205 -0.95 25.80 10.65
C ASN A 205 0.14 24.82 10.18
N ASN A 206 1.41 25.13 10.48
CA ASN A 206 2.58 24.35 10.08
C ASN A 206 2.68 24.14 8.55
N GLY A 207 2.50 25.19 7.75
CA GLY A 207 2.58 25.14 6.29
C GLY A 207 1.28 24.74 5.59
N VAL A 208 0.22 24.40 6.34
CA VAL A 208 -1.09 24.04 5.80
C VAL A 208 -2.11 25.14 6.15
N TYR A 209 -2.75 25.70 5.13
CA TYR A 209 -3.73 26.77 5.31
C TYR A 209 -5.14 26.22 5.54
N PRO A 210 -5.86 26.70 6.56
CA PRO A 210 -7.25 26.29 6.78
C PRO A 210 -8.16 26.89 5.70
N VAL A 211 -9.21 26.14 5.34
CA VAL A 211 -10.28 26.59 4.43
C VAL A 211 -11.60 26.55 5.19
N SER A 212 -12.39 27.62 5.09
CA SER A 212 -13.69 27.69 5.76
C SER A 212 -14.61 26.57 5.25
N GLY A 213 -15.18 25.79 6.18
CA GLY A 213 -16.06 24.66 5.86
C GLY A 213 -15.33 23.37 5.48
N VAL A 214 -14.00 23.30 5.56
CA VAL A 214 -13.22 22.10 5.28
C VAL A 214 -12.58 21.57 6.56
N THR A 215 -12.86 20.32 6.89
CA THR A 215 -12.26 19.62 8.04
C THR A 215 -10.90 19.03 7.65
N PRO A 216 -9.84 19.25 8.46
CA PRO A 216 -8.57 18.55 8.28
C PRO A 216 -8.74 17.03 8.40
N SER A 217 -8.10 16.27 7.50
CA SER A 217 -8.02 14.80 7.60
C SER A 217 -6.95 14.39 8.62
N SER A 218 -7.23 14.62 9.90
CA SER A 218 -6.28 14.34 10.99
C SER A 218 -5.99 12.84 11.16
N CYS A 219 -4.75 12.55 11.49
CA CYS A 219 -4.38 11.37 12.27
C CYS A 219 -4.54 11.74 13.74
#